data_AF-A0A261AD53-F1
#
_entry.id   AF-A0A261AD53-F1
#
_cell.length_a   1.000
_cell.length_b   1.000
_cell.length_c   1.000
_cell.angle_alpha   90.00
_cell.angle_beta   90.00
_cell.angle_gamma   90.00
#
_symmetry.space_group_name_H-M   'P 1'
#
loop_
_entity.id
_entity.type
_entity.pdbx_description
1 polymer ?
#
loop_
_entity_poly.entity_id
_entity_poly.type
_entity_poly.pdbx_seq_one_letter_code
_entity_poly.pdbx_strand_id
1 'polypeptide(L)'
;MNREWFQLDMELPSGSSPPFARVPGAPGTLEMENPFEKKSDEEILQAEYLKLKQEQQYYEITAIAQKKAIEDLTVKFEELKILKENPPKQTAKRRNLYATIQKHKADIEAFHLLNYESQRAVKILNDSCNRLDRDFKDYRERTKELEGDFEQLKNQFYEEKTQLSENPHLLNAT
;
A
#
# COMPACT_ATOMS: atom_id res chain seq x y z
N MET A 1 32.07 -8.13 12.11
CA MET A 1 32.01 -6.66 12.04
C MET A 1 31.03 -6.17 13.10
N ASN A 2 31.53 -5.48 14.12
CA ASN A 2 30.71 -4.91 15.19
C ASN A 2 30.00 -3.66 14.67
N ARG A 3 28.66 -3.61 14.78
CA ARG A 3 27.85 -2.42 14.51
C ARG A 3 27.72 -1.64 15.82
N GLU A 4 28.61 -0.69 16.05
CA GLU A 4 28.48 0.25 17.16
C GLU A 4 27.35 1.24 16.84
N TRP A 5 26.41 1.38 17.76
CA TRP A 5 25.35 2.39 17.71
C TRP A 5 25.97 3.75 17.98
N PHE A 6 25.81 4.70 17.06
CA PHE A 6 26.19 6.09 17.32
C PHE A 6 25.18 6.71 18.28
N GLN A 7 25.60 6.95 19.52
CA GLN A 7 24.89 7.79 20.48
C GLN A 7 25.15 9.25 20.07
N LEU A 8 24.15 9.89 19.47
CA LEU A 8 24.21 11.30 19.13
C LEU A 8 23.83 12.10 20.39
N ASP A 9 24.82 12.41 21.23
CA ASP A 9 24.62 13.30 22.37
C ASP A 9 24.45 14.73 21.88
N MET A 10 23.20 15.16 21.70
CA MET A 10 22.89 16.58 21.54
C MET A 10 22.88 17.22 22.94
N GLU A 11 23.94 17.98 23.26
CA GLU A 11 23.94 18.85 24.44
C GLU A 11 22.85 19.93 24.26
N LEU A 12 21.78 19.84 25.06
CA LEU A 12 20.81 20.93 25.20
C LEU A 12 21.41 22.04 26.07
N PRO A 13 21.10 23.32 25.79
CA PRO A 13 21.65 24.45 26.53
C PRO A 13 21.35 24.37 28.03
N SER A 14 22.30 24.83 28.83
CA SER A 14 22.24 24.84 30.28
C SER A 14 21.07 25.69 30.78
N GLY A 15 20.14 25.06 31.50
CA GLY A 15 18.93 25.69 32.04
C GLY A 15 17.63 24.91 31.83
N SER A 16 17.65 23.81 31.09
CA SER A 16 16.49 22.91 31.00
C SER A 16 16.31 22.15 32.33
N SER A 17 15.13 22.27 32.92
CA SER A 17 14.77 21.54 34.15
C SER A 17 14.83 20.02 33.89
N PRO A 18 15.27 19.22 34.88
CA PRO A 18 15.27 17.77 34.73
C PRO A 18 13.82 17.32 34.45
N PRO A 19 13.58 16.36 33.54
CA PRO A 19 12.23 15.89 33.29
C PRO A 19 11.73 15.19 34.54
N PHE A 20 10.92 15.91 35.33
CA PHE A 20 10.23 15.38 36.49
C PHE A 20 9.31 14.22 36.07
N ALA A 21 9.21 13.25 36.97
CA ALA A 21 8.50 11.98 36.84
C ALA A 21 7.21 12.07 36.00
N ARG A 22 7.14 11.25 34.95
CA ARG A 22 5.98 11.10 34.09
C ARG A 22 4.81 10.51 34.90
N VAL A 23 3.74 11.30 35.07
CA VAL A 23 2.45 10.81 35.59
C VAL A 23 1.57 10.46 34.38
N PRO A 24 1.01 9.24 34.28
CA PRO A 24 0.12 8.87 33.18
C PRO A 24 -1.20 9.66 33.23
N GLY A 25 -1.69 10.13 32.08
CA GLY A 25 -3.06 10.63 31.93
C GLY A 25 -3.28 12.15 31.84
N ALA A 26 -2.27 12.98 31.56
CA ALA A 26 -2.48 14.41 31.34
C ALA A 26 -3.18 14.69 29.98
N PRO A 27 -4.11 15.66 29.90
CA PRO A 27 -4.74 16.02 28.64
C PRO A 27 -3.71 16.72 27.75
N GLY A 28 -3.34 16.08 26.64
CA GLY A 28 -2.24 16.50 25.76
C GLY A 28 -1.13 15.45 25.62
N THR A 29 -1.16 14.37 26.39
CA THR A 29 -0.29 13.21 26.18
C THR A 29 -0.88 12.34 25.07
N LEU A 30 -0.31 12.42 23.86
CA LEU A 30 -0.57 11.43 22.81
C LEU A 30 0.15 10.15 23.22
N GLU A 31 -0.59 9.16 23.72
CA GLU A 31 -0.09 7.80 23.82
C GLU A 31 0.14 7.30 22.39
N MET A 32 1.35 7.53 21.87
CA MET A 32 1.80 6.82 20.68
C MET A 32 2.00 5.38 21.10
N GLU A 33 1.09 4.50 20.65
CA GLU A 33 1.33 3.06 20.62
C GLU A 33 2.74 2.82 20.05
N ASN A 34 3.45 1.90 20.70
CA ASN A 34 4.81 1.54 20.34
C ASN A 34 4.85 1.19 18.84
N PRO A 35 5.56 1.94 17.97
CA PRO A 35 5.58 1.68 16.54
C PRO A 35 6.29 0.37 16.16
N PHE A 36 6.72 -0.41 17.16
CA PHE A 36 7.46 -1.66 17.06
C PHE A 36 6.75 -2.86 17.71
N GLU A 37 5.49 -2.73 18.14
CA GLU A 37 4.68 -3.94 18.34
C GLU A 37 4.52 -4.60 16.97
N LYS A 38 5.32 -5.64 16.75
CA LYS A 38 5.25 -6.48 15.55
C LYS A 38 3.87 -7.15 15.56
N LYS A 39 2.92 -6.52 14.87
CA LYS A 39 1.67 -7.18 14.49
C LYS A 39 2.04 -8.52 13.87
N SER A 40 1.39 -9.59 14.30
CA SER A 40 1.64 -10.89 13.70
C SER A 40 1.28 -10.84 12.21
N ASP A 41 1.89 -11.69 11.40
CA ASP A 41 1.56 -11.77 9.97
C ASP A 41 0.05 -12.00 9.76
N GLU A 42 -0.61 -12.70 10.69
CA GLU A 42 -2.06 -12.91 10.72
C GLU A 42 -2.85 -11.63 10.98
N GLU A 43 -2.40 -10.78 11.90
CA GLU A 43 -3.05 -9.48 12.18
C GLU A 43 -2.88 -8.49 11.03
N ILE A 44 -1.73 -8.53 10.35
CA ILE A 44 -1.48 -7.74 9.14
C ILE A 44 -2.42 -8.21 8.02
N LEU A 45 -2.50 -9.52 7.80
CA LEU A 45 -3.36 -10.11 6.76
C LEU A 45 -4.84 -9.80 7.02
N GLN A 46 -5.28 -9.86 8.28
CA GLN A 46 -6.66 -9.57 8.67
C GLN A 46 -7.01 -8.08 8.50
N ALA A 47 -6.08 -7.18 8.82
CA ALA A 47 -6.26 -5.75 8.58
C ALA A 47 -6.34 -5.42 7.08
N GLU A 48 -5.51 -6.05 6.27
CA GLU A 48 -5.50 -5.87 4.82
C GLU A 48 -6.78 -6.42 4.16
N TYR A 49 -7.28 -7.57 4.64
CA TYR A 49 -8.57 -8.11 4.23
C TYR A 49 -9.74 -7.16 4.56
N LEU A 50 -9.77 -6.59 5.76
CA LEU A 50 -10.81 -5.63 6.16
C LEU A 50 -10.77 -4.38 5.29
N LYS A 51 -9.58 -3.89 4.96
CA LYS A 51 -9.39 -2.75 4.06
C LYS A 51 -9.92 -3.05 2.66
N LEU A 52 -9.55 -4.18 2.07
CA LEU A 52 -10.04 -4.62 0.75
C LEU A 52 -11.55 -4.79 0.73
N LYS A 53 -12.14 -5.31 1.82
CA LYS A 53 -13.60 -5.45 1.95
C LYS A 53 -14.31 -4.11 2.00
N GLN A 54 -13.77 -3.13 2.72
CA GLN A 54 -14.31 -1.76 2.74
C GLN A 54 -14.20 -1.09 1.36
N GLU A 55 -13.08 -1.30 0.68
CA GLU A 55 -12.86 -0.77 -0.66
C GLU A 55 -13.85 -1.37 -1.67
N GLN A 56 -14.08 -2.68 -1.61
CA GLN A 56 -15.11 -3.35 -2.41
C GLN A 56 -16.51 -2.76 -2.17
N GLN A 57 -16.90 -2.59 -0.91
CA GLN A 57 -18.20 -2.01 -0.55
C GLN A 57 -18.35 -0.57 -1.06
N TYR A 58 -17.27 0.21 -1.01
CA TYR A 58 -17.26 1.56 -1.56
C TYR A 58 -17.56 1.54 -3.07
N TYR A 59 -16.86 0.72 -3.85
CA TYR A 59 -17.11 0.61 -5.29
C TYR A 59 -18.53 0.13 -5.61
N GLU A 60 -19.09 -0.81 -4.84
CA GLU A 60 -20.47 -1.27 -5.02
C GLU A 60 -21.49 -0.14 -4.80
N ILE A 61 -21.32 0.66 -3.74
CA ILE A 61 -22.19 1.81 -3.47
C ILE A 61 -22.07 2.84 -4.58
N THR A 62 -20.86 3.14 -5.04
CA THR A 62 -20.62 4.08 -6.14
C THR A 62 -21.29 3.59 -7.44
N ALA A 63 -21.20 2.30 -7.76
CA ALA A 63 -21.84 1.73 -8.95
C ALA A 63 -23.37 1.84 -8.89
N ILE A 64 -23.99 1.59 -7.73
CA ILE A 64 -25.44 1.75 -7.52
C ILE A 64 -25.85 3.22 -7.69
N ALA A 65 -25.08 4.15 -7.10
CA ALA A 65 -25.35 5.58 -7.21
C ALA A 65 -25.28 6.05 -8.68
N GLN A 66 -24.32 5.55 -9.45
CA GLN A 66 -24.19 5.86 -10.87
C GLN A 66 -25.33 5.32 -11.71
N LYS A 67 -25.74 4.07 -11.46
CA LYS A 67 -26.88 3.47 -12.15
C LYS A 67 -28.13 4.32 -11.94
N LYS A 68 -28.38 4.75 -10.71
CA LYS A 68 -29.49 5.65 -10.37
C LYS A 68 -29.38 7.01 -11.06
N ALA A 69 -28.19 7.60 -11.12
CA ALA A 69 -27.99 8.87 -11.82
C ALA A 69 -28.28 8.78 -13.33
N ILE A 70 -27.91 7.66 -13.97
CA ILE A 70 -28.21 7.38 -15.38
C ILE A 70 -29.72 7.20 -15.61
N GLU A 71 -30.39 6.47 -14.71
CA GLU A 71 -31.85 6.30 -14.76
C GLU A 71 -32.56 7.66 -14.63
N ASP A 72 -32.17 8.50 -13.67
CA ASP A 72 -32.71 9.85 -13.47
C ASP A 72 -32.47 10.75 -14.70
N LEU A 73 -31.27 10.71 -15.29
CA LEU A 73 -30.94 11.39 -16.55
C LEU A 73 -31.88 10.98 -17.68
N THR A 74 -32.15 9.68 -17.80
CA THR A 74 -33.00 9.12 -18.86
C THR A 74 -34.43 9.64 -18.74
N VAL A 75 -34.99 9.66 -17.52
CA VAL A 75 -36.32 10.25 -17.25
C VAL A 75 -36.35 11.73 -17.60
N LYS A 76 -35.31 12.49 -17.23
CA LYS A 76 -35.19 13.91 -17.54
C LYS A 76 -35.09 14.19 -19.04
N PHE A 77 -34.40 13.34 -19.81
CA PHE A 77 -34.36 13.45 -21.26
C PHE A 77 -35.73 13.27 -21.91
N GLU A 78 -36.54 12.32 -21.44
CA GLU A 78 -37.90 12.11 -21.94
C GLU A 78 -38.83 13.28 -21.56
N GLU A 79 -38.74 13.82 -20.33
CA GLU A 79 -39.46 15.06 -19.95
C GLU A 79 -39.13 16.23 -20.90
N LEU A 80 -37.86 16.38 -21.29
CA LEU A 80 -37.40 17.42 -22.22
C LEU A 80 -37.96 17.25 -23.63
N LYS A 81 -38.13 16.01 -24.08
CA LYS A 81 -38.69 15.66 -25.38
C LYS A 81 -40.15 16.10 -25.48
N ILE A 82 -40.95 15.82 -24.44
CA ILE A 82 -42.36 16.25 -24.32
C ILE A 82 -42.47 17.79 -24.33
N LEU A 83 -41.55 18.48 -23.65
CA LEU A 83 -41.53 19.95 -23.60
C LEU A 83 -41.15 20.61 -24.94
N LYS A 84 -40.49 19.87 -25.83
CA LYS A 84 -40.11 20.36 -27.17
C LYS A 84 -41.33 20.45 -28.10
N GLU A 85 -42.36 19.64 -27.86
CA GLU A 85 -43.59 19.58 -28.67
C GLU A 85 -44.63 20.65 -28.29
N ASN A 86 -44.56 21.25 -27.09
CA ASN A 86 -45.47 22.32 -26.62
C ASN A 86 -44.69 23.58 -26.13
N PRO A 87 -44.24 24.46 -27.05
CA PRO A 87 -43.20 25.46 -26.75
C PRO A 87 -43.57 26.69 -25.91
N PRO A 88 -44.77 27.31 -25.97
CA PRO A 88 -44.89 28.70 -25.53
C PRO A 88 -44.97 28.91 -24.00
N LYS A 89 -45.27 27.87 -23.19
CA LYS A 89 -45.58 28.04 -21.76
C LYS A 89 -44.51 27.54 -20.77
N GLN A 90 -43.42 26.89 -21.21
CA GLN A 90 -42.52 26.17 -20.29
C GLN A 90 -41.01 26.43 -20.50
N THR A 91 -40.63 27.62 -20.96
CA THR A 91 -39.24 28.01 -21.22
C THR A 91 -38.32 28.02 -20.00
N ALA A 92 -38.84 28.24 -18.79
CA ALA A 92 -38.05 28.17 -17.55
C ALA A 92 -37.71 26.72 -17.16
N LYS A 93 -38.70 25.82 -17.21
CA LYS A 93 -38.49 24.38 -16.96
C LYS A 93 -37.49 23.78 -17.95
N ARG A 94 -37.60 24.16 -19.23
CA ARG A 94 -36.68 23.71 -20.29
C ARG A 94 -35.24 24.18 -20.05
N ARG A 95 -35.05 25.44 -19.61
CA ARG A 95 -33.72 25.97 -19.26
C ARG A 95 -33.09 25.23 -18.07
N ASN A 96 -33.86 24.96 -17.02
CA ASN A 96 -33.38 24.18 -15.87
C ASN A 96 -32.96 22.77 -16.27
N LEU A 97 -33.76 22.11 -17.11
CA LEU A 97 -33.46 20.77 -17.61
C LEU A 97 -32.18 20.74 -18.46
N TYR A 98 -31.95 21.71 -19.33
CA TYR A 98 -30.67 21.81 -20.07
C TYR A 98 -29.48 22.03 -19.13
N ALA A 99 -29.62 22.87 -18.10
CA ALA A 99 -28.56 23.08 -17.11
C ALA A 99 -28.24 21.78 -16.34
N THR A 100 -29.27 21.03 -15.95
CA THR A 100 -29.10 19.72 -15.29
C THR A 100 -28.37 18.73 -16.20
N ILE A 101 -28.75 18.62 -17.47
CA ILE A 101 -28.08 17.72 -18.42
C ILE A 101 -26.62 18.11 -18.64
N GLN A 102 -26.32 19.40 -18.80
CA GLN A 102 -24.94 19.86 -18.97
C GLN A 102 -24.08 19.55 -17.74
N LYS A 103 -24.64 19.73 -16.53
CA LYS A 103 -23.96 19.34 -15.29
C LYS A 103 -23.66 17.84 -15.26
N HIS A 104 -24.66 17.01 -15.54
CA HIS A 104 -24.47 15.55 -15.52
C HIS A 104 -23.50 15.07 -16.59
N LYS A 105 -23.46 15.74 -17.76
CA LYS A 105 -22.47 15.45 -18.80
C LYS A 105 -21.05 15.73 -18.28
N ALA A 106 -20.83 16.86 -17.62
CA ALA A 106 -19.54 17.18 -17.01
C ALA A 106 -19.16 16.17 -15.91
N ASP A 107 -20.14 15.75 -15.09
CA ASP A 107 -19.92 14.74 -14.04
C ASP A 107 -19.51 13.38 -14.65
N ILE A 108 -20.15 12.97 -15.77
CA ILE A 108 -19.80 11.75 -16.51
C ILE A 108 -18.40 11.84 -17.11
N GLU A 109 -18.04 12.96 -17.73
CA GLU A 109 -16.69 13.17 -18.30
C GLU A 109 -15.60 13.12 -17.21
N ALA A 110 -15.86 13.75 -16.05
CA ALA A 110 -14.96 13.69 -14.90
C ALA A 110 -14.82 12.25 -14.36
N PHE A 111 -15.91 11.49 -14.32
CA PHE A 111 -15.86 10.09 -13.87
C PHE A 111 -15.10 9.20 -14.85
N HIS A 112 -15.27 9.41 -16.16
CA HIS A 112 -14.49 8.68 -17.18
C HIS A 112 -13.00 8.92 -17.04
N LEU A 113 -12.60 10.18 -16.79
CA LEU A 113 -11.20 10.52 -16.55
C LEU A 113 -10.65 9.82 -15.29
N LEU A 114 -11.40 9.90 -14.18
CA LEU A 114 -11.03 9.23 -12.93
C LEU A 114 -10.87 7.71 -13.12
N ASN A 115 -11.83 7.07 -13.79
CA ASN A 115 -11.77 5.62 -14.04
C ASN A 115 -10.56 5.25 -14.91
N TYR A 116 -10.25 6.04 -15.93
CA TYR A 116 -9.06 5.84 -16.75
C TYR A 116 -7.76 5.95 -15.91
N GLU A 117 -7.65 6.95 -15.04
CA GLU A 117 -6.51 7.12 -14.14
C GLU A 117 -6.39 5.98 -13.12
N SER A 118 -7.51 5.54 -12.54
CA SER A 118 -7.54 4.38 -11.62
C SER A 118 -7.10 3.10 -12.32
N GLN A 119 -7.60 2.81 -13.53
CA GLN A 119 -7.18 1.64 -14.30
C GLN A 119 -5.68 1.68 -14.64
N ARG A 120 -5.17 2.88 -14.99
CA ARG A 120 -3.73 3.08 -15.21
C ARG A 120 -2.91 2.82 -13.95
N ALA A 121 -3.36 3.29 -12.80
CA ALA A 121 -2.69 3.05 -11.51
C ALA A 121 -2.66 1.57 -11.15
N VAL A 122 -3.78 0.85 -11.32
CA VAL A 122 -3.87 -0.61 -11.12
C VAL A 122 -2.89 -1.35 -12.03
N LYS A 123 -2.77 -0.95 -13.30
CA LYS A 123 -1.81 -1.56 -14.22
C LYS A 123 -0.37 -1.40 -13.73
N ILE A 124 0.02 -0.19 -13.32
CA ILE A 124 1.36 0.09 -12.80
C ILE A 124 1.65 -0.75 -11.54
N LEU A 125 0.68 -0.85 -10.63
CA LEU A 125 0.81 -1.66 -9.43
C LEU A 125 1.00 -3.14 -9.77
N ASN A 126 0.19 -3.68 -10.70
CA ASN A 126 0.30 -5.06 -11.15
C ASN A 126 1.66 -5.35 -11.81
N ASP A 127 2.13 -4.44 -12.66
CA ASP A 127 3.46 -4.55 -13.29
C ASP A 127 4.59 -4.54 -12.23
N SER A 128 4.40 -3.79 -11.14
CA SER A 128 5.35 -3.72 -10.02
C SER A 128 5.34 -5.01 -9.19
N CYS A 129 4.16 -5.57 -8.90
CA CYS A 129 4.02 -6.88 -8.24
C CYS A 129 4.69 -7.99 -9.07
N ASN A 130 4.47 -8.01 -10.39
CA ASN A 130 5.09 -8.98 -11.29
C ASN A 130 6.62 -8.84 -11.39
N ARG A 131 7.16 -7.63 -11.18
CA ARG A 131 8.60 -7.42 -11.08
C ARG A 131 9.13 -7.97 -9.75
N LEU A 132 8.50 -7.60 -8.63
CA LEU A 132 8.90 -8.06 -7.31
C LEU A 132 8.85 -9.60 -7.21
N ASP A 133 7.82 -10.25 -7.76
CA ASP A 133 7.73 -11.71 -7.77
C ASP A 133 8.88 -12.38 -8.55
N ARG A 134 9.37 -11.76 -9.63
CA ARG A 134 10.58 -12.21 -10.33
C ARG A 134 11.82 -12.02 -9.46
N ASP A 135 12.00 -10.82 -8.90
CA ASP A 135 13.15 -10.54 -8.04
C ASP A 135 13.20 -11.50 -6.84
N PHE A 136 12.05 -11.82 -6.22
CA PHE A 136 11.97 -12.80 -5.13
C PHE A 136 12.36 -14.21 -5.56
N LYS A 137 11.99 -14.65 -6.78
CA LYS A 137 12.41 -15.94 -7.32
C LYS A 137 13.92 -15.98 -7.51
N ASP A 138 14.48 -14.94 -8.12
CA ASP A 138 15.93 -14.82 -8.36
C ASP A 138 16.71 -14.81 -7.03
N TYR A 139 16.25 -14.05 -6.04
CA TYR A 139 16.87 -14.05 -4.72
C TYR A 139 16.78 -15.41 -4.04
N ARG A 140 15.66 -16.10 -4.15
CA ARG A 140 15.49 -17.44 -3.57
C ARG A 140 16.41 -18.47 -4.21
N GLU A 141 16.59 -18.41 -5.53
CA GLU A 141 17.56 -19.25 -6.24
C GLU A 141 18.98 -18.94 -5.78
N ARG A 142 19.33 -17.64 -5.69
CA ARG A 142 20.64 -17.21 -5.21
C ARG A 142 20.93 -17.63 -3.77
N THR A 143 19.93 -17.59 -2.90
CA THR A 143 20.06 -18.08 -1.52
C THR A 143 20.37 -19.57 -1.49
N LYS A 144 19.70 -20.39 -2.31
CA LYS A 144 19.98 -21.84 -2.40
C LYS A 144 21.40 -22.12 -2.90
N GLU A 145 21.87 -21.36 -3.89
CA GLU A 145 23.26 -21.48 -4.36
C GLU A 145 24.25 -21.21 -3.24
N LEU A 146 24.07 -20.11 -2.50
CA LEU A 146 24.93 -19.74 -1.38
C LEU A 146 24.88 -20.74 -0.22
N GLU A 147 23.71 -21.29 0.10
CA GLU A 147 23.56 -22.36 1.09
C GLU A 147 24.31 -23.62 0.66
N GLY A 148 24.25 -23.97 -0.63
CA GLY A 148 25.01 -25.09 -1.21
C GLY A 148 26.51 -24.88 -1.14
N ASP A 149 26.99 -23.70 -1.54
CA ASP A 149 28.41 -23.32 -1.47
C ASP A 149 28.91 -23.36 -0.02
N PHE A 150 28.10 -22.86 0.93
CA PHE A 150 28.43 -22.88 2.34
C PHE A 150 28.58 -24.31 2.89
N GLU A 151 27.65 -25.21 2.56
CA GLU A 151 27.73 -26.59 3.04
C GLU A 151 28.92 -27.35 2.43
N GLN A 152 29.28 -27.07 1.18
CA GLN A 152 30.51 -27.58 0.57
C GLN A 152 31.76 -27.08 1.29
N LEU A 153 31.84 -25.77 1.56
CA LEU A 153 32.98 -25.16 2.26
C LEU A 153 33.15 -25.74 3.68
N LYS A 154 32.02 -25.97 4.35
CA LYS A 154 31.98 -26.60 5.68
C LYS A 154 32.49 -28.04 5.63
N ASN A 155 32.07 -28.83 4.66
CA ASN A 155 32.55 -30.21 4.49
C ASN A 155 34.06 -30.23 4.21
N GLN A 156 34.56 -29.39 3.30
CA GLN A 156 35.99 -29.25 3.01
C GLN A 156 36.80 -28.91 4.27
N PHE A 157 36.32 -27.93 5.05
CA PHE A 157 36.99 -27.55 6.30
C PHE A 157 37.10 -28.71 7.30
N TYR A 158 36.04 -29.52 7.44
CA TYR A 158 36.06 -30.66 8.35
C TYR A 158 36.92 -31.83 7.81
N GLU A 159 36.96 -32.05 6.50
CA GLU A 159 37.88 -33.00 5.88
C GLU A 159 39.35 -32.60 6.11
N GLU A 160 39.70 -31.33 5.89
CA GLU A 160 41.04 -30.80 6.17
C GLU A 160 41.43 -30.94 7.65
N LYS A 161 40.51 -30.61 8.56
CA LYS A 161 40.69 -30.80 10.02
C LYS A 161 40.96 -32.26 10.38
N THR A 162 40.22 -33.19 9.77
CA THR A 162 40.35 -34.62 10.04
C THR A 162 41.68 -35.15 9.49
N GLN A 163 42.07 -34.75 8.28
CA GLN A 163 43.36 -35.13 7.69
C GLN A 163 44.56 -34.62 8.50
N LEU A 164 44.50 -33.39 9.03
CA LEU A 164 45.53 -32.83 9.91
C LEU A 164 45.60 -33.54 11.28
N SER A 165 44.48 -34.08 11.77
CA SER A 165 44.41 -34.87 13.00
C SER A 165 44.99 -36.27 12.83
N GLU A 166 44.82 -36.89 11.67
CA GLU A 166 45.27 -38.26 11.39
C GLU A 166 46.74 -38.33 10.92
N ASN A 167 47.29 -37.24 10.37
CA ASN A 167 48.69 -37.13 9.95
C ASN A 167 49.41 -35.91 10.58
N PRO A 168 49.75 -35.96 11.89
CA PRO A 168 50.35 -34.84 12.61
C PRO A 168 51.76 -34.44 12.11
N HIS A 169 52.42 -35.27 11.29
CA HIS A 169 53.75 -35.01 10.75
C HIS A 169 53.77 -33.97 9.61
N LEU A 170 52.62 -33.65 9.00
CA LEU A 170 52.52 -32.65 7.92
C LEU A 170 52.57 -31.20 8.41
N LEU A 171 52.48 -30.95 9.72
CA LEU A 171 52.57 -29.61 10.33
C LEU A 171 54.00 -29.04 10.39
N ASN A 172 55.03 -29.84 10.11
CA ASN A 172 56.44 -29.44 10.24
C ASN A 172 57.15 -29.18 8.89
N ALA A 173 56.43 -29.12 7.77
CA ALA A 173 57.02 -29.02 6.42
C ALA A 173 56.92 -27.61 5.77
N THR A 174 56.52 -26.58 6.52
CA THR A 174 56.61 -25.17 6.09
C THR A 174 57.54 -24.38 7.00
#